data_AF-A0A9K3DSV8-F1
#
_entry.id   AF-A0A9K3DSV8-F1
#
_cell.length_a   1.000
_cell.length_b   1.000
_cell.length_c   1.000
_cell.angle_alpha   90.00
_cell.angle_beta   90.00
_cell.angle_gamma   90.00
#
_symmetry.space_group_name_H-M   'P 1'
#
loop_
_entity.id
_entity.type
_entity.pdbx_description
1 polymer ?
#
loop_
_entity_poly.entity_id
_entity_poly.type
_entity_poly.pdbx_seq_one_letter_code
_entity_poly.pdbx_strand_id
1 'polypeptide(L)'
;MTSQSSSENDSTWVQPGDLTDLKGQLVKLLETSDGRLPIARLPFEYQKNFGRPLCVSEYGAIKLVNLLKNFSDVISVEWQAQKKFVLLKKCSTDVNHVVIKHDRKGKGACEVSSDDFSDDEKVVLE
;
A
#
# COMPACT_ATOMS: atom_id res chain seq x y z
N MET A 1 26.95 -7.35 -25.73
CA MET A 1 25.90 -8.20 -25.11
C MET A 1 25.68 -7.71 -23.68
N THR A 2 24.63 -6.92 -23.44
CA THR A 2 23.88 -6.89 -22.17
C THR A 2 22.53 -6.26 -22.49
N SER A 3 21.60 -7.10 -22.95
CA SER A 3 20.19 -6.78 -22.97
C SER A 3 19.71 -6.82 -21.52
N GLN A 4 19.37 -5.66 -20.95
CA GLN A 4 18.61 -5.63 -19.70
C GLN A 4 17.13 -5.69 -20.06
N SER A 5 16.57 -6.89 -20.00
CA SER A 5 15.13 -7.08 -19.83
C SER A 5 14.76 -6.90 -18.35
N SER A 6 13.46 -6.77 -18.12
CA SER A 6 12.75 -6.93 -16.84
C SER A 6 12.53 -5.63 -16.06
N SER A 7 11.37 -5.01 -16.28
CA SER A 7 10.27 -5.09 -15.32
C SER A 7 9.04 -4.42 -15.89
N GLU A 8 7.92 -5.13 -15.85
CA GLU A 8 6.58 -4.67 -16.22
C GLU A 8 6.28 -3.27 -15.66
N ASN A 9 6.21 -2.27 -16.53
CA ASN A 9 5.52 -1.01 -16.27
C ASN A 9 4.22 -0.99 -17.07
N ASP A 10 3.45 -2.07 -16.97
CA ASP A 10 2.11 -2.10 -17.52
C ASP A 10 1.21 -1.24 -16.64
N SER A 11 0.66 -0.19 -17.26
CA SER A 11 -0.44 0.67 -16.80
C SER A 11 -0.15 1.63 -15.65
N THR A 12 0.17 2.89 -15.97
CA THR A 12 -0.13 4.04 -15.09
C THR A 12 -0.35 5.32 -15.89
N TRP A 13 -1.06 5.27 -17.03
CA TRP A 13 -1.71 6.50 -17.50
C TRP A 13 -2.84 6.81 -16.54
N VAL A 14 -2.59 7.74 -15.64
CA VAL A 14 -3.56 8.27 -14.69
C VAL A 14 -4.00 9.64 -15.20
N GLN A 15 -5.29 9.93 -15.10
CA GLN A 15 -5.77 11.25 -15.46
C GLN A 15 -5.18 12.30 -14.51
N PRO A 16 -4.56 13.37 -15.05
CA PRO A 16 -4.08 14.45 -14.21
C PRO A 16 -5.26 15.06 -13.45
N GLY A 17 -5.14 15.12 -12.12
CA GLY A 17 -6.19 15.59 -11.21
C GLY A 17 -6.80 14.53 -10.29
N ASP A 18 -6.59 13.24 -10.53
CA ASP A 18 -7.01 12.21 -9.58
C ASP A 18 -5.99 12.05 -8.43
N LEU A 19 -6.37 12.54 -7.26
CA LEU A 19 -5.57 12.42 -6.04
C LEU A 19 -5.43 10.97 -5.58
N THR A 20 -6.43 10.12 -5.81
CA THR A 20 -6.44 8.72 -5.35
C THR A 20 -5.40 7.90 -6.09
N ASP A 21 -5.36 8.07 -7.41
CA ASP A 21 -4.39 7.38 -8.25
C ASP A 21 -2.98 7.90 -8.01
N LEU A 22 -2.82 9.23 -7.87
CA LEU A 22 -1.54 9.82 -7.49
C LEU A 22 -1.05 9.28 -6.14
N LYS A 23 -1.95 9.08 -5.17
CA LYS A 23 -1.63 8.46 -3.88
C LYS A 23 -1.04 7.07 -4.07
N GLY A 24 -1.69 6.22 -4.89
CA GLY A 24 -1.20 4.87 -5.20
C GLY A 24 0.19 4.88 -5.84
N GLN A 25 0.44 5.82 -6.77
CA GLN A 25 1.76 5.98 -7.40
C GLN A 25 2.83 6.40 -6.40
N LEU A 26 2.52 7.36 -5.52
CA LEU A 26 3.44 7.80 -4.45
C LEU A 26 3.75 6.67 -3.47
N VAL A 27 2.73 5.88 -3.07
CA VAL A 27 2.92 4.72 -2.20
C VAL A 27 3.84 3.70 -2.86
N LYS A 28 3.55 3.29 -4.10
CA LYS A 28 4.38 2.34 -4.85
C LYS A 28 5.83 2.85 -5.02
N LEU A 29 6.01 4.14 -5.29
CA LEU A 29 7.33 4.76 -5.39
C LEU A 29 8.12 4.68 -4.07
N LEU A 30 7.44 4.95 -2.96
CA LEU A 30 8.05 4.87 -1.63
C LEU A 30 8.35 3.42 -1.24
N GLU A 31 7.48 2.47 -1.57
CA GLU A 31 7.74 1.03 -1.37
C GLU A 31 9.00 0.57 -2.09
N THR A 32 9.21 0.99 -3.34
CA THR A 32 10.46 0.72 -4.09
C THR A 32 11.69 1.40 -3.48
N SER A 33 11.49 2.42 -2.64
CA SER A 33 12.55 3.21 -1.99
C SER A 33 12.72 2.88 -0.50
N ASP A 34 12.49 1.63 -0.09
CA ASP A 34 12.55 1.17 1.32
C ASP A 34 11.62 1.97 2.28
N GLY A 35 10.54 2.54 1.75
CA GLY A 35 9.58 3.35 2.51
C GLY A 35 10.07 4.76 2.84
N ARG A 36 11.20 5.23 2.27
CA ARG A 36 11.76 6.56 2.58
C ARG A 36 12.44 7.20 1.37
N LEU A 37 12.07 8.44 1.07
CA LEU A 37 12.65 9.18 -0.05
C LEU A 37 12.91 10.67 0.28
N PRO A 38 14.07 11.25 -0.07
CA PRO A 38 14.29 12.69 0.07
C PRO A 38 13.32 13.49 -0.83
N ILE A 39 12.74 14.56 -0.30
CA ILE A 39 11.77 15.36 -1.07
C ILE A 39 12.37 15.95 -2.36
N ALA A 40 13.68 16.22 -2.35
CA ALA A 40 14.42 16.74 -3.50
C ALA A 40 14.60 15.68 -4.61
N ARG A 41 14.59 14.39 -4.25
CA ARG A 41 14.69 13.28 -5.22
C ARG A 41 13.33 12.78 -5.67
N LEU A 42 12.27 13.07 -4.93
CA LEU A 42 10.92 12.60 -5.26
C LEU A 42 10.49 12.93 -6.69
N PRO A 43 10.64 14.16 -7.23
CA PRO A 43 10.27 14.45 -8.62
C PRO A 43 11.09 13.63 -9.63
N PHE A 44 12.37 13.42 -9.35
CA PHE A 44 13.28 12.68 -10.22
C PHE A 44 12.95 11.19 -10.23
N GLU A 45 12.77 10.57 -9.06
CA GLU A 45 12.40 9.16 -8.96
C GLU A 45 11.00 8.93 -9.53
N TYR A 46 10.05 9.85 -9.32
CA TYR A 46 8.72 9.75 -9.90
C TYR A 46 8.80 9.74 -11.44
N GLN A 47 9.53 10.68 -12.03
CA GLN A 47 9.72 10.72 -13.49
C GLN A 47 10.42 9.47 -14.03
N LYS A 48 11.39 8.93 -13.28
CA LYS A 48 12.10 7.71 -13.66
C LYS A 48 11.19 6.47 -13.62
N ASN A 49 10.32 6.35 -12.62
CA ASN A 49 9.45 5.19 -12.44
C ASN A 49 8.20 5.25 -13.35
N PHE A 50 7.62 6.43 -13.54
CA PHE A 50 6.35 6.61 -14.27
C PHE A 50 6.51 7.25 -15.66
N GLY A 51 7.72 7.67 -16.03
CA GLY A 51 8.01 8.31 -17.31
C GLY A 51 7.43 9.73 -17.47
N ARG A 52 6.89 10.32 -16.39
CA ARG A 52 6.23 11.64 -16.42
C ARG A 52 6.70 12.55 -15.29
N PRO A 53 6.90 13.85 -15.52
CA PRO A 53 7.19 14.78 -14.45
C PRO A 53 5.99 14.92 -13.52
N LEU A 54 6.24 15.04 -12.22
CA LEU A 54 5.20 15.31 -11.23
C LEU A 54 4.76 16.78 -11.29
N CYS A 55 3.67 17.05 -12.00
CA CYS A 55 3.08 18.39 -12.11
C CYS A 55 2.15 18.69 -10.92
N VAL A 56 2.69 19.29 -9.85
CA VAL A 56 1.90 19.62 -8.64
C VAL A 56 0.67 20.51 -8.91
N SER A 57 0.74 21.37 -9.93
CA SER A 57 -0.35 22.26 -10.34
C SER A 57 -1.55 21.54 -10.92
N GLU A 58 -1.32 20.39 -11.58
CA GLU A 58 -2.40 19.56 -12.14
C GLU A 58 -3.27 18.93 -11.05
N TYR A 59 -2.73 18.82 -9.83
CA TYR A 59 -3.41 18.29 -8.64
C TYR A 59 -3.89 19.40 -7.69
N GLY A 60 -3.96 20.65 -8.15
CA GLY A 60 -4.44 21.77 -7.36
C GLY A 60 -3.48 22.24 -6.25
N ALA A 61 -2.20 21.89 -6.32
CA ALA A 61 -1.19 22.27 -5.32
C ALA A 61 -0.08 23.16 -5.92
N ILE A 62 0.33 24.18 -5.18
CA ILE A 62 1.44 25.07 -5.58
C ILE A 62 2.80 24.52 -5.14
N LYS A 63 2.82 23.75 -4.04
CA LYS A 63 4.05 23.20 -3.43
C LYS A 63 3.92 21.68 -3.30
N LEU A 64 5.00 20.96 -3.60
CA LEU A 64 5.07 19.50 -3.42
C LEU A 64 4.69 19.08 -1.99
N VAL A 65 5.19 19.81 -0.98
CA VAL A 65 4.80 19.55 0.42
C VAL A 65 3.30 19.71 0.64
N ASN A 66 2.64 20.66 -0.03
CA ASN A 66 1.20 20.87 0.10
C ASN A 66 0.42 19.72 -0.54
N LEU A 67 0.91 19.20 -1.68
CA LEU A 67 0.34 18.01 -2.31
C LEU A 67 0.43 16.80 -1.39
N LEU A 68 1.61 16.56 -0.82
CA LEU A 68 1.86 15.44 0.11
C LEU A 68 0.99 15.50 1.38
N LYS A 69 0.55 16.70 1.82
CA LYS A 69 -0.38 16.82 2.96
C LYS A 69 -1.74 16.18 2.70
N ASN A 70 -2.20 16.15 1.45
CA ASN A 70 -3.44 15.46 1.08
C ASN A 70 -3.35 13.94 1.28
N PHE A 71 -2.13 13.40 1.29
CA PHE A 71 -1.84 11.98 1.48
C PHE A 71 -1.26 11.70 2.88
N SER A 72 -1.54 12.57 3.85
CA SER A 72 -1.04 12.43 5.21
C SER A 72 -1.60 11.21 5.95
N ASP A 73 -2.61 10.54 5.39
CA ASP A 73 -3.12 9.24 5.82
C ASP A 73 -2.07 8.13 5.67
N VAL A 74 -1.38 8.10 4.52
CA VAL A 74 -0.42 7.04 4.16
C VAL A 74 1.03 7.52 4.10
N ILE A 75 1.27 8.83 4.05
CA ILE A 75 2.61 9.41 3.90
C ILE A 75 2.90 10.39 5.04
N SER A 76 4.12 10.36 5.54
CA SER A 76 4.66 11.31 6.52
C SER A 76 5.73 12.16 5.86
N VAL A 77 5.77 13.46 6.15
CA VAL A 77 6.90 14.32 5.77
C VAL A 77 7.66 14.70 7.02
N GLU A 78 8.87 14.18 7.16
CA GLU A 78 9.74 14.42 8.31
C GLU A 78 10.94 15.29 7.91
N TRP A 79 11.48 16.00 8.89
CA TRP A 79 12.71 16.75 8.74
C TRP A 79 13.83 16.00 9.47
N GLN A 80 14.84 15.55 8.74
CA GLN A 80 16.03 14.94 9.34
C GLN A 80 17.24 15.83 9.06
N ALA A 81 17.85 16.34 10.13
CA ALA A 81 18.91 17.34 10.09
C ALA A 81 18.50 18.59 9.29
N GLN A 82 18.97 18.72 8.04
CA GLN A 82 18.74 19.88 7.16
C GLN A 82 17.96 19.49 5.88
N LYS A 83 17.42 18.27 5.82
CA LYS A 83 16.73 17.75 4.64
C LYS A 83 15.36 17.23 5.00
N LYS A 84 14.39 17.49 4.11
CA LYS A 84 13.04 16.93 4.19
C LYS A 84 13.00 15.56 3.54
N PHE A 85 12.37 14.61 4.22
CA PHE A 85 12.13 13.26 3.76
C PHE A 85 10.64 12.98 3.73
N VAL A 86 10.24 12.16 2.77
CA VAL A 86 8.91 11.61 2.61
C VAL A 86 9.01 10.14 3.00
N LEU A 87 8.20 9.72 3.96
CA LEU A 87 8.20 8.37 4.50
C LEU A 87 6.83 7.76 4.30
N LEU A 88 6.80 6.46 3.99
CA LEU A 88 5.57 5.69 3.98
C LEU A 88 5.18 5.36 5.41
N LYS A 89 3.95 5.69 5.80
CA LYS A 89 3.36 5.19 7.04
C LYS A 89 3.03 3.72 6.82
N LYS A 90 3.74 2.84 7.50
CA LYS A 90 3.30 1.44 7.61
C LYS A 90 2.00 1.45 8.40
N CYS A 91 0.86 1.26 7.74
CA CYS A 91 -0.31 0.74 8.42
C CYS A 91 0.09 -0.68 8.84
N SER A 92 0.44 -0.86 10.10
CA SER A 92 0.53 -2.20 10.67
C SER A 92 -0.88 -2.78 10.60
N THR A 93 -1.22 -3.45 9.49
CA THR A 93 -2.08 -4.63 9.59
C THR A 93 -1.30 -5.65 10.40
N ASP A 94 -1.22 -5.40 11.71
CA ASP A 94 -1.34 -6.44 12.71
C ASP A 94 -2.69 -7.10 12.41
N VAL A 95 -2.69 -8.01 11.42
CA VAL A 95 -3.36 -9.27 11.67
C VAL A 95 -2.61 -9.85 12.85
N ASN A 96 -2.97 -9.37 14.04
CA ASN A 96 -2.83 -10.11 15.26
C ASN A 96 -3.68 -11.35 14.96
N HIS A 97 -3.05 -12.33 14.32
CA HIS A 97 -3.53 -13.68 14.21
C HIS A 97 -3.98 -13.96 15.62
N VAL A 98 -5.30 -14.05 15.80
CA VAL A 98 -5.90 -14.58 16.99
C VAL A 98 -5.34 -16.00 17.06
N VAL A 99 -4.18 -16.15 17.70
CA VAL A 99 -3.74 -17.41 18.24
C VAL A 99 -4.74 -17.62 19.35
N ILE A 100 -5.82 -18.32 19.03
CA ILE A 100 -6.70 -18.93 20.01
C ILE A 100 -5.77 -19.86 20.81
N LYS A 101 -5.18 -19.34 21.88
CA LYS A 101 -4.69 -20.17 22.97
C LYS A 101 -5.95 -20.70 23.62
N HIS A 102 -6.36 -21.88 23.20
CA HIS A 102 -7.43 -22.64 23.83
C HIS A 102 -7.05 -22.80 25.30
N ASP A 103 -7.81 -22.12 26.15
CA ASP A 103 -7.69 -22.13 27.58
C ASP A 103 -7.99 -23.54 28.09
N ARG A 104 -7.04 -24.14 28.84
CA ARG A 104 -7.38 -25.29 29.67
C ARG A 104 -8.02 -24.76 30.95
N LYS A 105 -9.27 -25.16 31.14
CA LYS A 105 -10.00 -25.31 32.41
C LYS A 105 -10.79 -24.08 32.88
N GLY A 106 -12.06 -24.01 32.48
CA GLY A 106 -13.08 -23.30 33.24
C GLY A 106 -14.47 -23.45 32.63
N LYS A 107 -15.37 -24.14 33.32
CA LYS A 107 -16.76 -24.40 32.92
C LYS A 107 -17.50 -23.10 32.52
N GLY A 108 -18.10 -23.12 31.34
CA GLY A 108 -19.14 -22.18 30.92
C GLY A 108 -19.89 -22.80 29.76
N ALA A 109 -21.09 -23.29 30.02
CA ALA A 109 -21.99 -23.78 28.98
C ALA A 109 -22.43 -22.60 28.13
N CYS A 110 -22.26 -22.70 26.81
CA CYS A 110 -23.08 -21.97 25.86
C CYS A 110 -23.51 -22.96 24.79
N GLU A 111 -24.83 -22.98 24.61
CA GLU A 111 -25.62 -23.91 23.84
C GLU A 111 -25.32 -23.93 22.33
N VAL A 112 -25.56 -25.12 21.77
CA VAL A 112 -25.60 -25.46 20.34
C VAL A 112 -26.60 -24.58 19.59
N SER A 113 -26.18 -24.08 18.42
CA SER A 113 -27.08 -23.62 17.35
C SER A 113 -26.36 -23.89 16.03
N SER A 114 -26.54 -25.09 15.48
CA SER A 114 -27.45 -25.44 14.37
C SER A 114 -26.80 -25.22 13.00
N ASP A 115 -26.31 -26.29 12.38
CA ASP A 115 -27.05 -27.15 11.45
C ASP A 115 -27.13 -26.51 10.06
N ASP A 116 -26.13 -26.79 9.21
CA ASP A 116 -26.31 -26.78 7.75
C ASP A 116 -25.66 -28.05 7.20
N PHE A 117 -26.48 -29.11 7.16
CA PHE A 117 -26.22 -30.32 6.41
C PHE A 117 -26.47 -29.99 4.94
N SER A 118 -25.47 -30.16 4.08
CA SER A 118 -25.72 -30.39 2.66
C SER A 118 -24.93 -31.63 2.24
N ASP A 119 -25.70 -32.70 2.08
CA ASP A 119 -25.34 -34.05 1.66
C ASP A 119 -25.11 -34.14 0.13
N ASP A 120 -24.67 -35.33 -0.31
CA ASP A 120 -24.56 -35.83 -1.70
C ASP A 120 -23.26 -35.45 -2.47
N GLU A 121 -22.51 -36.33 -3.14
CA GLU A 121 -22.64 -37.74 -3.51
C GLU A 121 -21.23 -38.18 -3.98
N LYS A 122 -20.66 -39.28 -3.48
CA LYS A 122 -19.46 -39.88 -4.11
C LYS A 122 -19.59 -41.38 -4.26
N VAL A 123 -19.80 -41.75 -5.51
CA VAL A 123 -19.71 -43.08 -6.10
C VAL A 123 -18.42 -43.79 -5.69
N VAL A 124 -18.53 -45.06 -5.28
CA VAL A 124 -17.44 -46.01 -5.44
C VAL A 124 -18.03 -47.28 -6.02
N LEU A 125 -17.63 -47.52 -7.26
CA LEU A 125 -17.76 -48.76 -8.01
C LEU A 125 -16.69 -49.75 -7.53
N GLU A 126 -17.08 -51.02 -7.60
CA GLU A 126 -16.26 -52.26 -7.60
C GLU A 126 -16.03 -52.96 -6.25
#